data_AF-A0A2W2D399-F1
#
_entry.id   AF-A0A2W2D399-F1
#
_cell.length_a   1.000
_cell.length_b   1.000
_cell.length_c   1.000
_cell.angle_alpha   90.00
_cell.angle_beta   90.00
_cell.angle_gamma   90.00
#
_symmetry.space_group_name_H-M   'P 1'
#
loop_
_entity.id
_entity.type
_entity.pdbx_description
1 polymer ?
#
loop_
_entity_poly.entity_id
_entity_poly.type
_entity_poly.pdbx_seq_one_letter_code
_entity_poly.pdbx_strand_id
1 'polypeptide(L)'
;MCKRCSMSGSAAPTIVLSSSTMNGLAVLRLAVALSGSRQGLQERDHLLAERARQFQVVLDRARDRGEHPPDALGVVDHILAPMYIRVLSGAGSLTPDCVDGLVDRLL
;
A
#
# COMPACT_ATOMS: atom_id res chain seq x y z
N MET A 1 50.79 -13.39 1.98
CA MET A 1 50.25 -12.66 3.15
C MET A 1 48.87 -12.11 2.81
N CYS A 2 47.94 -12.19 3.76
CA CYS A 2 46.50 -11.99 3.62
C CYS A 2 46.05 -10.70 4.36
N LYS A 3 44.82 -10.24 4.04
CA LYS A 3 43.92 -9.22 4.69
C LYS A 3 43.92 -7.84 4.01
N ARG A 4 42.77 -7.17 3.78
CA ARG A 4 41.41 -7.32 4.35
C ARG A 4 40.35 -6.61 3.48
N CYS A 5 39.13 -7.14 3.51
CA CYS A 5 37.90 -6.55 2.98
C CYS A 5 37.60 -5.13 3.49
N SER A 6 36.93 -4.32 2.68
CA SER A 6 35.82 -3.48 3.14
C SER A 6 34.85 -3.24 1.99
N MET A 7 33.74 -3.97 2.06
CA MET A 7 32.49 -3.57 1.43
C MET A 7 31.99 -2.30 2.12
N SER A 8 31.67 -1.27 1.36
CA SER A 8 30.77 -0.21 1.80
C SER A 8 29.62 -0.17 0.80
N GLY A 9 28.64 -1.04 1.03
CA GLY A 9 27.34 -0.97 0.40
C GLY A 9 26.58 0.23 0.97
N SER A 10 26.22 1.16 0.12
CA SER A 10 25.13 2.10 0.35
C SER A 10 24.20 2.02 -0.86
N ALA A 11 23.53 0.89 -1.00
CA ALA A 11 22.40 0.76 -1.90
C ALA A 11 21.17 1.24 -1.13
N ALA A 12 20.83 2.52 -1.28
CA ALA A 12 19.50 3.00 -0.95
C ALA A 12 18.50 2.12 -1.74
N PRO A 13 17.46 1.54 -1.10
CA PRO A 13 16.50 0.72 -1.83
C PRO A 13 15.64 1.66 -2.68
N THR A 14 16.01 1.82 -3.94
CA THR A 14 15.16 2.42 -4.96
C THR A 14 14.00 1.46 -5.20
N ILE A 15 12.89 1.66 -4.49
CA ILE A 15 11.61 1.04 -4.80
C ILE A 15 11.13 1.67 -6.12
N VAL A 16 11.54 1.08 -7.25
CA VAL A 16 10.96 1.40 -8.55
C VAL A 16 9.60 0.69 -8.62
N LEU A 17 8.52 1.39 -8.22
CA LEU A 17 7.17 0.98 -8.55
C LEU A 17 7.02 1.07 -10.08
N SER A 18 7.13 -0.07 -10.78
CA SER A 18 6.81 -0.16 -12.19
C SER A 18 5.33 0.21 -12.42
N SER A 19 5.13 1.12 -13.35
CA SER A 19 3.93 1.88 -13.67
C SER A 19 2.79 1.06 -14.27
N SER A 20 2.18 0.20 -13.47
CA SER A 20 0.74 -0.10 -13.61
C SER A 20 -0.01 0.88 -12.72
N THR A 21 0.06 2.17 -13.04
CA THR A 21 -0.44 3.27 -12.20
C THR A 21 -1.97 3.32 -12.25
N MET A 22 -2.62 2.29 -11.71
CA MET A 22 -3.97 2.43 -11.21
C MET A 22 -3.85 3.29 -9.95
N ASN A 23 -4.20 4.57 -10.09
CA ASN A 23 -4.15 5.55 -9.03
C ASN A 23 -4.87 4.99 -7.78
N GLY A 24 -4.13 4.73 -6.69
CA GLY A 24 -4.72 4.18 -5.45
C GLY A 24 -5.87 5.03 -4.91
N LEU A 25 -5.82 6.35 -5.18
CA LEU A 25 -6.92 7.27 -4.85
C LEU A 25 -8.16 7.06 -5.72
N ALA A 26 -7.99 6.69 -7.00
CA ALA A 26 -9.12 6.39 -7.86
C ALA A 26 -9.84 5.11 -7.41
N VAL A 27 -9.09 4.08 -7.03
CA VAL A 27 -9.65 2.83 -6.46
C VAL A 27 -10.39 3.11 -5.16
N LEU A 28 -9.79 3.92 -4.27
CA LEU A 28 -10.41 4.30 -3.00
C LEU A 28 -11.72 5.07 -3.21
N ARG A 29 -11.72 6.08 -4.09
CA ARG A 29 -12.92 6.88 -4.41
C ARG A 29 -14.01 6.02 -5.04
N LEU A 30 -13.66 5.08 -5.92
CA LEU A 30 -14.60 4.14 -6.52
C LEU A 30 -15.24 3.24 -5.44
N ALA A 31 -14.43 2.69 -4.53
CA ALA A 31 -14.94 1.85 -3.45
C ALA A 31 -15.89 2.61 -2.50
N VAL A 32 -15.63 3.90 -2.26
CA VAL A 32 -16.55 4.78 -1.51
C VAL A 32 -17.85 4.98 -2.29
N ALA A 33 -17.78 5.31 -3.58
CA ALA A 33 -18.98 5.50 -4.43
C ALA A 33 -19.87 4.26 -4.49
N LEU A 34 -19.27 3.06 -4.51
CA LEU A 34 -19.96 1.78 -4.51
C LEU A 34 -20.66 1.47 -3.17
N SER A 35 -20.29 2.13 -2.07
CA SER A 35 -20.86 1.82 -0.74
C SER A 35 -22.32 2.28 -0.54
N GLY A 36 -22.91 3.00 -1.50
CA GLY A 36 -24.25 3.57 -1.42
C GLY A 36 -25.42 2.61 -1.69
N SER A 37 -25.16 1.37 -2.10
CA SER A 37 -26.22 0.38 -2.37
C SER A 37 -25.77 -1.05 -2.06
N ARG A 38 -26.71 -1.97 -1.83
CA ARG A 38 -26.39 -3.39 -1.56
C ARG A 38 -25.62 -4.04 -2.72
N GLN A 39 -25.99 -3.75 -3.96
CA GLN A 39 -25.28 -4.24 -5.14
C GLN A 39 -23.89 -3.61 -5.23
N GLY A 40 -23.76 -2.32 -4.97
CA GLY A 40 -22.47 -1.65 -4.94
C GLY A 40 -21.54 -2.19 -3.85
N LEU A 41 -22.05 -2.63 -2.70
CA LEU A 41 -21.23 -3.31 -1.69
C LEU A 41 -20.61 -4.61 -2.20
N GLN A 42 -21.32 -5.40 -3.01
CA GLN A 42 -20.76 -6.61 -3.62
C GLN A 42 -19.65 -6.29 -4.61
N GLU A 43 -19.86 -5.28 -5.47
CA GLU A 43 -18.84 -4.80 -6.42
C GLU A 43 -17.61 -4.24 -5.69
N ARG A 44 -17.83 -3.52 -4.59
CA ARG A 44 -16.77 -3.01 -3.71
C ARG A 44 -15.96 -4.16 -3.12
N ASP A 45 -16.61 -5.20 -2.63
CA ASP A 45 -15.92 -6.34 -2.03
C ASP A 45 -15.06 -7.08 -3.08
N HIS A 46 -15.56 -7.21 -4.32
CA HIS A 46 -14.78 -7.77 -5.43
C HIS A 46 -13.57 -6.89 -5.79
N LEU A 47 -13.76 -5.56 -5.87
CA LEU A 47 -12.69 -4.59 -6.10
C LEU A 47 -11.60 -4.67 -5.02
N LEU A 48 -12.00 -4.74 -3.75
CA LEU A 48 -11.08 -4.84 -2.62
C LEU A 48 -10.34 -6.18 -2.59
N ALA A 49 -11.01 -7.29 -2.91
CA ALA A 49 -10.38 -8.60 -3.00
C ALA A 49 -9.31 -8.65 -4.09
N GLU A 50 -9.59 -8.10 -5.28
CA GLU A 50 -8.60 -7.99 -6.35
C GLU A 50 -7.42 -7.11 -5.92
N ARG A 51 -7.69 -6.00 -5.23
CA ARG A 51 -6.61 -5.13 -4.78
C ARG A 51 -5.73 -5.78 -3.70
N ALA A 52 -6.32 -6.56 -2.80
CA ALA A 52 -5.59 -7.35 -1.81
C ALA A 52 -4.68 -8.39 -2.48
N ARG A 53 -5.16 -9.09 -3.51
CA ARG A 53 -4.33 -10.04 -4.29
C ARG A 53 -3.12 -9.36 -4.92
N GLN A 54 -3.31 -8.18 -5.52
CA GLN A 54 -2.21 -7.43 -6.12
C GLN A 54 -1.17 -7.00 -5.09
N PHE A 55 -1.60 -6.55 -3.91
CA PHE A 55 -0.68 -6.24 -2.82
C PHE A 55 0.05 -7.48 -2.31
N GLN A 56 -0.64 -8.60 -2.14
CA GLN A 56 -0.01 -9.84 -1.71
C GLN A 56 1.14 -10.26 -2.64
N VAL A 57 0.97 -10.13 -3.96
CA VAL A 57 2.04 -10.40 -4.94
C VAL A 57 3.25 -9.48 -4.74
N VAL A 58 3.04 -8.21 -4.39
CA VAL A 58 4.14 -7.27 -4.11
C VAL A 58 4.85 -7.63 -2.80
N LEU A 59 4.09 -7.97 -1.75
CA LEU A 59 4.62 -8.35 -0.45
C LEU A 59 5.38 -9.67 -0.52
N ASP A 60 4.90 -10.65 -1.28
CA ASP A 60 5.59 -11.93 -1.44
C ASP A 60 6.94 -11.74 -2.14
N ARG A 61 7.00 -10.89 -3.18
CA ARG A 61 8.29 -10.53 -3.80
C ARG A 61 9.24 -9.80 -2.84
N ALA A 62 8.72 -9.03 -1.89
CA ALA A 62 9.54 -8.39 -0.85
C ALA A 62 10.12 -9.44 0.10
N ARG A 63 9.30 -10.41 0.54
CA ARG A 63 9.77 -11.56 1.34
C ARG A 63 10.85 -12.36 0.62
N ASP A 64 10.68 -12.60 -0.68
CA ASP A 64 11.68 -13.31 -1.49
C ASP A 64 13.04 -12.58 -1.55
N ARG A 65 13.06 -11.24 -1.35
CA ARG A 65 14.28 -10.44 -1.23
C ARG A 65 14.88 -10.42 0.18
N GLY A 66 14.27 -11.09 1.14
CA GLY A 66 14.66 -11.06 2.55
C GLY A 66 14.20 -9.80 3.29
N GLU A 67 13.31 -9.00 2.70
CA GLU A 67 12.67 -7.87 3.39
C GLU A 67 11.64 -8.41 4.40
N HIS A 68 11.32 -7.61 5.41
CA HIS A 68 10.27 -7.90 6.39
C HIS A 68 9.05 -7.02 6.12
N PRO A 69 8.25 -7.31 5.08
CA PRO A 69 7.08 -6.51 4.78
C PRO A 69 6.01 -6.69 5.87
N PRO A 70 5.19 -5.66 6.11
CA PRO A 70 4.07 -5.75 7.03
C PRO A 70 3.09 -6.84 6.56
N ASP A 71 2.33 -7.38 7.51
CA ASP A 71 1.24 -8.29 7.18
C ASP A 71 0.09 -7.54 6.48
N ALA A 72 -0.75 -8.29 5.76
CA ALA A 72 -1.83 -7.71 4.96
C ALA A 72 -2.89 -6.97 5.82
N LEU A 73 -3.14 -7.43 7.04
CA LEU A 73 -4.04 -6.77 7.99
C LEU A 73 -3.41 -5.47 8.52
N GLY A 74 -2.11 -5.44 8.78
CA GLY A 74 -1.35 -4.25 9.11
C GLY A 74 -1.49 -3.17 8.05
N VAL A 75 -1.38 -3.55 6.77
CA VAL A 75 -1.62 -2.63 5.63
C VAL A 75 -3.07 -2.11 5.62
N VAL A 76 -4.05 -2.98 5.84
CA VAL A 76 -5.47 -2.57 5.89
C VAL A 76 -5.72 -1.60 7.04
N ASP A 77 -5.29 -1.95 8.25
CA ASP A 77 -5.63 -1.22 9.47
C ASP A 77 -4.86 0.10 9.59
N HIS A 78 -3.61 0.15 9.10
CA HIS A 78 -2.72 1.30 9.33
C HIS A 78 -2.62 2.23 8.11
N ILE A 79 -2.97 1.76 6.91
CA ILE A 79 -2.94 2.57 5.69
C ILE A 79 -4.35 2.75 5.14
N LEU A 80 -5.06 1.66 4.80
CA LEU A 80 -6.35 1.79 4.10
C LEU A 80 -7.43 2.39 5.00
N ALA A 81 -7.61 1.88 6.22
CA ALA A 81 -8.63 2.38 7.15
C ALA A 81 -8.52 3.89 7.43
N PRO A 82 -7.34 4.45 7.79
CA PRO A 82 -7.20 5.90 7.96
C PRO A 82 -7.43 6.68 6.66
N MET A 83 -7.06 6.14 5.49
CA MET A 83 -7.39 6.79 4.21
C MET A 83 -8.91 6.83 3.96
N TYR A 84 -9.62 5.72 4.22
CA TYR A 84 -11.08 5.63 4.10
C TYR A 84 -11.79 6.63 4.99
N ILE A 85 -11.42 6.67 6.27
CA ILE A 85 -12.03 7.60 7.24
C ILE A 85 -11.80 9.04 6.81
N ARG A 86 -10.62 9.38 6.28
CA ARG A 86 -10.34 10.75 5.84
C ARG A 86 -11.21 11.18 4.67
N VAL A 87 -11.43 10.29 3.70
CA VAL A 87 -12.31 10.54 2.55
C VAL A 87 -13.76 10.65 2.99
N LEU A 88 -14.24 9.72 3.83
CA LEU A 88 -15.63 9.68 4.26
C LEU A 88 -16.01 10.84 5.19
N SER A 89 -15.10 11.23 6.09
CA SER A 89 -15.32 12.34 7.03
C SER A 89 -15.09 13.72 6.41
N GLY A 90 -14.56 13.80 5.19
CA GLY A 90 -14.12 15.06 4.59
C GLY A 90 -12.95 15.70 5.33
N ALA A 91 -12.19 14.95 6.13
CA ALA A 91 -11.10 15.45 6.99
C ALA A 91 -9.80 15.78 6.22
N GLY A 92 -9.94 16.50 5.11
CA GLY A 92 -8.84 16.96 4.26
C GLY A 92 -8.54 16.03 3.07
N SER A 93 -7.79 16.58 2.10
CA SER A 93 -7.39 15.86 0.90
C SER A 93 -6.39 14.74 1.26
N LEU A 94 -6.54 13.59 0.60
CA LEU A 94 -5.47 12.60 0.57
C LEU A 94 -4.38 13.08 -0.40
N THR A 95 -3.33 13.67 0.16
CA THR A 95 -2.11 14.06 -0.56
C THR A 95 -1.08 12.92 -0.51
N PRO A 96 -0.11 12.89 -1.44
CA PRO A 96 1.01 11.95 -1.38
C PRO A 96 1.73 11.99 -0.02
N ASP A 97 2.04 13.19 0.49
CA ASP A 97 2.71 13.35 1.80
C ASP A 97 1.89 12.74 2.96
N CYS A 98 0.56 12.79 2.87
CA CYS A 98 -0.32 12.15 3.85
C CYS A 98 -0.22 10.62 3.78
N VAL A 99 -0.06 10.06 2.58
CA VAL A 99 0.08 8.61 2.38
C VAL A 99 1.46 8.15 2.83
N ASP A 100 2.51 8.88 2.48
CA ASP A 100 3.89 8.56 2.89
C ASP A 100 4.01 8.53 4.41
N GLY A 101 3.43 9.52 5.11
CA GLY A 101 3.40 9.53 6.58
C GLY A 101 2.56 8.42 7.23
N LEU A 102 1.67 7.74 6.49
CA LEU A 102 0.98 6.53 6.97
C LEU A 102 1.86 5.29 6.76
N VAL A 103 2.60 5.23 5.65
CA VAL A 103 3.55 4.15 5.36
C VAL A 103 4.70 4.14 6.37
N ASP A 104 5.26 5.31 6.70
CA ASP A 104 6.36 5.46 7.67
C ASP A 104 6.01 4.97 9.08
N ARG A 105 4.73 4.85 9.43
CA ARG A 105 4.29 4.32 10.74
C ARG A 105 4.25 2.80 10.79
N LEU A 106 4.25 2.16 9.63
CA LEU A 106 4.11 0.72 9.47
C LEU A 106 5.47 0.02 9.29
N LEU A 107 6.51 0.77 8.93
CA LEU A 107 7.89 0.31 8.72
C LEU A 107 8.76 0.66 9.94
#